data_AF-A0A819T8J8-F1
#
_entry.id   AF-A0A819T8J8-F1
#
_cell.length_a   1.000
_cell.length_b   1.000
_cell.length_c   1.000
_cell.angle_alpha   90.00
_cell.angle_beta   90.00
_cell.angle_gamma   90.00
#
_symmetry.space_group_name_H-M   'P 1'
#
loop_
_entity.id
_entity.type
_entity.pdbx_description
1 polymer ?
#
loop_
_entity_poly.entity_id
_entity_poly.type
_entity_poly.pdbx_seq_one_letter_code
_entity_poly.pdbx_strand_id
1 'polypeptide(L)'
;MTSVHEDVQNYYGQQLQQSADLKTDACCTKAQIPSFIKEIIKKVHPEVVAKYYGCGLVMPPKLEGCRVLDLGSGSGRDVYILSNLVGAQGYIVGVDMTAEQLDVAKRFIDYHTKEYGFEKVNVEFRLGKIEQLTDDPGLKTNSFDVIVSNCVPGGEFYFSDVYADQPVPEELRQNKVLWGECLSGAICVSDLISGALDAGFTQPILVSKQPIGVNNDEFQKLLGAIKFTSCTYRLFKNKPAEESTSVNDKFGALVTYQTPIIHYENEFQFSQAITFKLNSEPQYLNTELVKMLRLSRYSEHFKFDSITDEKQIPNVTEQVIDQPVSNEQSSSSCCCCPGTC
;
A
#
# COMPACT_ATOMS: atom_id res chain seq x y z
N MET A 1 29.55 15.10 -2.60
CA MET A 1 28.17 14.75 -2.97
C MET A 1 27.50 14.29 -1.69
N THR A 2 26.51 15.04 -1.20
CA THR A 2 25.63 14.56 -0.12
C THR A 2 24.89 13.32 -0.62
N SER A 3 24.66 12.35 0.27
CA SER A 3 23.94 11.14 -0.14
C SER A 3 22.46 11.46 -0.41
N VAL A 4 21.79 10.72 -1.30
CA VAL A 4 20.35 10.91 -1.59
C VAL A 4 19.51 10.92 -0.30
N HIS A 5 19.89 10.14 0.72
CA HIS A 5 19.24 10.11 2.01
C HIS A 5 19.35 11.45 2.78
N GLU A 6 20.51 12.10 2.75
CA GLU A 6 20.71 13.39 3.42
C GLU A 6 19.89 14.49 2.73
N ASP A 7 19.80 14.44 1.39
CA ASP A 7 19.00 15.38 0.62
C ASP A 7 17.50 15.22 0.93
N VAL A 8 17.00 13.97 0.99
CA VAL A 8 15.60 13.66 1.35
C VAL A 8 15.30 14.06 2.80
N GLN A 9 16.17 13.71 3.74
CA GLN A 9 16.00 14.07 5.15
C GLN A 9 15.97 15.59 5.35
N ASN A 10 16.85 16.33 4.68
CA ASN A 10 16.84 17.81 4.74
C ASN A 10 15.57 18.41 4.11
N TYR A 11 15.08 17.83 3.02
CA TYR A 11 13.87 18.30 2.36
C TYR A 11 12.63 18.18 3.29
N TYR A 12 12.38 17.00 3.86
CA TYR A 12 11.24 16.76 4.75
C TYR A 12 11.44 17.29 6.18
N GLY A 13 12.68 17.42 6.64
CA GLY A 13 13.00 17.88 8.00
C GLY A 13 13.12 19.40 8.12
N GLN A 14 13.58 20.09 7.08
CA GLN A 14 13.94 21.52 7.16
C GLN A 14 13.24 22.40 6.12
N GLN A 15 13.02 21.91 4.90
CA GLN A 15 12.50 22.74 3.81
C GLN A 15 10.97 22.81 3.80
N LEU A 16 10.28 21.69 4.06
CA LEU A 16 8.83 21.64 4.15
C LEU A 16 8.35 22.06 5.54
N GLN A 17 7.42 23.02 5.61
CA GLN A 17 6.84 23.48 6.88
C GLN A 17 5.35 23.13 6.99
N GLN A 18 4.64 23.02 5.85
CA GLN A 18 3.22 22.66 5.78
C GLN A 18 2.89 21.97 4.44
N SER A 19 1.81 21.17 4.39
CA SER A 19 1.42 20.44 3.17
C SER A 19 1.11 21.36 1.97
N ALA A 20 0.81 22.64 2.19
CA ALA A 20 0.61 23.64 1.13
C ALA A 20 1.90 24.02 0.38
N ASP A 21 3.07 23.61 0.88
CA ASP A 21 4.37 23.89 0.25
C ASP A 21 4.67 22.92 -0.93
N LEU A 22 3.84 21.88 -1.11
CA LEU A 22 3.93 20.91 -2.22
C LEU A 22 3.56 21.55 -3.56
N LYS A 23 4.31 21.23 -4.62
CA LYS A 23 4.18 21.88 -5.95
C LYS A 23 3.43 21.05 -6.97
N THR A 24 3.05 19.81 -6.65
CA THR A 24 2.24 18.95 -7.52
C THR A 24 1.07 18.29 -6.78
N ASP A 25 0.12 17.75 -7.56
CA ASP A 25 -0.97 16.93 -7.04
C ASP A 25 -0.51 15.49 -6.72
N ALA A 26 0.78 15.14 -6.93
CA ALA A 26 1.29 13.78 -6.72
C ALA A 26 1.09 13.32 -5.27
N CYS A 27 1.28 14.24 -4.32
CA CYS A 27 1.06 14.01 -2.90
C CYS A 27 -0.41 14.21 -2.45
N CYS A 28 -1.33 14.52 -3.37
CA CYS A 28 -2.73 14.82 -3.05
C CYS A 28 -3.68 13.77 -3.66
N THR A 29 -4.03 12.72 -2.91
CA THR A 29 -5.04 11.74 -3.37
C THR A 29 -6.43 12.38 -3.46
N LYS A 30 -7.17 12.09 -4.54
CA LYS A 30 -8.59 12.48 -4.70
C LYS A 30 -9.55 11.37 -4.27
N ALA A 31 -9.05 10.28 -3.70
CA ALA A 31 -9.85 9.16 -3.22
C ALA A 31 -10.79 9.58 -2.08
N GLN A 32 -12.05 9.14 -2.15
CA GLN A 32 -13.07 9.52 -1.18
C GLN A 32 -12.80 8.81 0.15
N ILE A 33 -12.27 9.54 1.13
CA ILE A 33 -11.98 8.98 2.46
C ILE A 33 -13.31 8.53 3.11
N PRO A 34 -13.41 7.27 3.59
CA PRO A 34 -14.59 6.77 4.29
C PRO A 34 -14.98 7.64 5.49
N SER A 35 -16.27 7.70 5.81
CA SER A 35 -16.79 8.55 6.90
C SER A 35 -16.18 8.20 8.26
N PHE A 36 -16.06 6.91 8.58
CA PHE A 36 -15.46 6.47 9.85
C PHE A 36 -14.01 6.94 10.01
N ILE A 37 -13.24 6.92 8.91
CA ILE A 37 -11.87 7.44 8.88
C ILE A 37 -11.83 8.95 9.04
N LYS A 38 -12.76 9.69 8.42
CA LYS A 38 -12.85 11.15 8.61
C LYS A 38 -13.06 11.51 10.08
N GLU A 39 -13.86 10.73 10.81
CA GLU A 39 -14.04 10.93 12.24
C GLU A 39 -12.78 10.64 13.05
N ILE A 40 -11.96 9.66 12.65
CA ILE A 40 -10.66 9.39 13.28
C ILE A 40 -9.67 10.51 12.97
N ILE A 41 -9.59 10.98 11.72
CA ILE A 41 -8.70 12.08 11.32
C ILE A 41 -8.97 13.34 12.14
N LYS A 42 -10.23 13.65 12.44
CA LYS A 42 -10.60 14.79 13.30
C LYS A 42 -10.05 14.71 14.72
N LYS A 43 -9.74 13.50 15.19
CA LYS A 43 -9.16 13.24 16.51
C LYS A 43 -7.62 13.21 16.49
N VAL A 44 -7.00 13.24 15.31
CA VAL A 44 -5.54 13.34 15.20
C VAL A 44 -5.12 14.77 15.50
N HIS A 45 -4.08 14.94 16.31
CA HIS A 45 -3.61 16.25 16.72
C HIS A 45 -3.26 17.12 15.48
N PRO A 46 -3.71 18.39 15.41
CA PRO A 46 -3.50 19.23 14.22
C PRO A 46 -2.04 19.41 13.81
N GLU A 47 -1.10 19.47 14.76
CA GLU A 47 0.34 19.58 14.46
C GLU A 47 0.90 18.33 13.75
N VAL A 48 0.38 17.14 14.10
CA VAL A 48 0.74 15.90 13.40
C VAL A 48 0.23 15.95 11.96
N VAL A 49 -1.02 16.35 11.75
CA VAL A 49 -1.64 16.42 10.42
C VAL A 49 -0.95 17.47 9.53
N ALA A 50 -0.60 18.63 10.09
CA ALA A 50 0.01 19.73 9.33
C ALA A 50 1.39 19.39 8.75
N LYS A 51 2.10 18.45 9.37
CA LYS A 51 3.44 17.98 8.96
C LYS A 51 3.43 16.65 8.22
N TYR A 52 2.29 16.31 7.61
CA TYR A 52 2.16 15.11 6.78
C TYR A 52 2.39 15.43 5.30
N TYR A 53 3.17 14.59 4.63
CA TYR A 53 3.60 14.77 3.23
C TYR A 53 3.39 13.53 2.35
N GLY A 54 2.58 12.57 2.78
CA GLY A 54 2.32 11.33 2.06
C GLY A 54 1.28 11.46 0.94
N CYS A 55 1.36 10.58 -0.08
CA CYS A 55 0.53 10.62 -1.28
C CYS A 55 -0.88 10.02 -1.12
N GLY A 56 -1.23 9.60 0.10
CA GLY A 56 -2.53 9.04 0.44
C GLY A 56 -2.54 8.24 1.73
N LEU A 57 -3.74 7.87 2.16
CA LEU A 57 -3.95 7.19 3.42
C LEU A 57 -3.99 5.67 3.21
N VAL A 58 -2.97 4.98 3.70
CA VAL A 58 -2.81 3.53 3.58
C VAL A 58 -3.54 2.86 4.75
N MET A 59 -4.71 2.27 4.47
CA MET A 59 -5.54 1.62 5.50
C MET A 59 -5.97 0.24 5.04
N PRO A 60 -5.21 -0.79 5.42
CA PRO A 60 -5.65 -2.15 5.24
C PRO A 60 -6.93 -2.36 6.05
N PRO A 61 -7.92 -3.10 5.51
CA PRO A 61 -9.08 -3.53 6.28
C PRO A 61 -8.67 -4.58 7.35
N LYS A 62 -9.56 -4.84 8.32
CA LYS A 62 -9.39 -5.86 9.37
C LYS A 62 -8.11 -5.66 10.17
N LEU A 63 -8.05 -4.60 10.97
CA LEU A 63 -6.86 -4.25 11.76
C LEU A 63 -7.01 -4.49 13.26
N GLU A 64 -8.22 -4.74 13.78
CA GLU A 64 -8.42 -4.88 15.22
C GLU A 64 -7.49 -5.93 15.83
N GLY A 65 -6.75 -5.55 16.87
CA GLY A 65 -5.80 -6.41 17.57
C GLY A 65 -4.48 -6.66 16.84
N CYS A 66 -4.31 -6.20 15.59
CA CYS A 66 -3.09 -6.41 14.83
C CYS A 66 -1.91 -5.62 15.41
N ARG A 67 -0.71 -6.19 15.24
CA ARG A 67 0.57 -5.51 15.37
C ARG A 67 0.99 -4.98 14.01
N VAL A 68 0.99 -3.66 13.86
CA VAL A 68 1.28 -2.97 12.60
C VAL A 68 2.65 -2.31 12.65
N LEU A 69 3.40 -2.37 11.55
CA LEU A 69 4.61 -1.58 11.35
C LEU A 69 4.32 -0.57 10.24
N ASP A 70 4.57 0.71 10.50
CA ASP A 70 4.48 1.79 9.53
C ASP A 70 5.89 2.25 9.14
N LEU A 71 6.24 2.06 7.88
CA LEU A 71 7.54 2.44 7.32
C LEU A 71 7.45 3.80 6.64
N GLY A 72 8.26 4.76 7.09
CA GLY A 72 8.17 6.15 6.65
C GLY A 72 7.07 6.93 7.40
N SER A 73 6.98 6.71 8.71
CA SER A 73 5.86 7.19 9.54
C SER A 73 5.74 8.72 9.67
N GLY A 74 6.81 9.47 9.35
CA GLY A 74 6.86 10.92 9.42
C GLY A 74 6.42 11.47 10.78
N SER A 75 5.55 12.47 10.77
CA SER A 75 4.96 13.07 11.97
C SER A 75 3.98 12.15 12.72
N GLY A 76 3.67 10.96 12.17
CA GLY A 76 2.84 9.94 12.79
C GLY A 76 1.35 9.99 12.45
N ARG A 77 0.92 10.76 11.44
CA ARG A 77 -0.51 10.83 11.05
C ARG A 77 -1.11 9.45 10.84
N ASP A 78 -0.50 8.64 9.98
CA ASP A 78 -1.02 7.34 9.60
C ASP A 78 -0.90 6.37 10.79
N VAL A 79 0.20 6.42 11.55
CA VAL A 79 0.36 5.72 12.84
C VAL A 79 -0.79 5.98 13.80
N TYR A 80 -1.22 7.24 13.99
CA TYR A 80 -2.29 7.57 14.92
C TYR A 80 -3.68 7.17 14.42
N ILE A 81 -3.92 7.28 13.10
CA ILE A 81 -5.16 6.76 12.50
C ILE A 81 -5.24 5.25 12.70
N LEU A 82 -4.15 4.54 12.38
CA LEU A 82 -4.07 3.09 12.51
C LEU A 82 -4.08 2.63 13.97
N SER A 83 -3.47 3.39 14.89
CA SER A 83 -3.57 3.18 16.35
C SER A 83 -5.03 3.11 16.82
N ASN A 84 -5.90 3.97 16.26
CA ASN A 84 -7.32 3.91 16.55
C ASN A 84 -7.98 2.63 15.97
N LEU A 85 -7.63 2.27 14.73
CA LEU A 85 -8.20 1.12 14.02
C LEU A 85 -7.76 -0.24 14.59
N VAL A 86 -6.50 -0.37 15.01
CA VAL A 86 -6.01 -1.59 15.68
C VAL A 86 -6.58 -1.73 17.10
N GLY A 87 -7.04 -0.61 17.68
CA GLY A 87 -7.68 -0.57 18.99
C GLY A 87 -6.71 -0.80 20.16
N ALA A 88 -7.26 -0.84 21.38
CA ALA A 88 -6.50 -0.92 22.62
C ALA A 88 -5.70 -2.24 22.80
N GLN A 89 -6.09 -3.30 22.08
CA GLN A 89 -5.39 -4.60 22.10
C GLN A 89 -4.37 -4.74 20.96
N GLY A 90 -4.46 -3.89 19.94
CA GLY A 90 -3.48 -3.83 18.86
C GLY A 90 -2.26 -3.01 19.25
N TYR A 91 -1.29 -2.93 18.35
CA TYR A 91 -0.07 -2.17 18.57
C TYR A 91 0.48 -1.65 17.25
N ILE A 92 1.02 -0.44 17.23
CA ILE A 92 1.65 0.09 16.02
C ILE A 92 3.03 0.67 16.30
N VAL A 93 3.97 0.36 15.43
CA VAL A 93 5.33 0.92 15.45
C VAL A 93 5.51 1.75 14.20
N GLY A 94 5.83 3.03 14.33
CA GLY A 94 6.26 3.89 13.23
C GLY A 94 7.78 3.97 13.16
N VAL A 95 8.36 3.74 11.99
CA VAL A 95 9.80 3.93 11.73
C VAL A 95 9.97 5.11 10.78
N ASP A 96 10.85 6.04 11.12
CA ASP A 96 11.26 7.12 10.22
C ASP A 96 12.75 7.45 10.40
N MET A 97 13.39 7.98 9.35
CA MET A 97 14.78 8.39 9.40
C MET A 97 14.98 9.84 9.89
N THR A 98 13.89 10.62 9.99
CA THR A 98 13.91 12.06 10.27
C THR A 98 13.58 12.32 11.75
N ALA A 99 14.57 12.69 12.54
CA ALA A 99 14.41 12.93 13.97
C ALA A 99 13.39 14.03 14.29
N GLU A 100 13.37 15.09 13.49
CA GLU A 100 12.47 16.24 13.65
C GLU A 100 10.99 15.85 13.46
N GLN A 101 10.72 14.90 12.56
CA GLN A 101 9.39 14.35 12.34
C GLN A 101 8.97 13.46 13.53
N LEU A 102 9.87 12.59 13.98
CA LEU A 102 9.63 11.72 15.12
C LEU A 102 9.46 12.49 16.44
N ASP A 103 10.11 13.64 16.59
CA ASP A 103 9.93 14.50 17.76
C ASP A 103 8.51 15.07 17.84
N VAL A 104 7.93 15.44 16.68
CA VAL A 104 6.51 15.82 16.60
C VAL A 104 5.64 14.61 16.92
N ALA A 105 5.93 13.46 16.30
CA ALA A 105 5.16 12.24 16.50
C ALA A 105 5.10 11.84 17.99
N LYS A 106 6.26 11.74 18.64
CA LYS A 106 6.39 11.31 20.05
C LYS A 106 5.73 12.28 21.04
N ARG A 107 5.71 13.58 20.74
CA ARG A 107 5.10 14.59 21.62
C ARG A 107 3.60 14.35 21.85
N PHE A 108 2.91 13.73 20.91
CA PHE A 108 1.47 13.55 20.95
C PHE A 108 1.01 12.14 21.33
N ILE A 109 1.90 11.27 21.84
CA ILE A 109 1.54 9.91 22.25
C ILE A 109 0.45 9.94 23.34
N ASP A 110 0.66 10.72 24.39
CA ASP A 110 -0.29 10.82 25.52
C ASP A 110 -1.62 11.46 25.09
N TYR A 111 -1.56 12.44 24.18
CA TYR A 111 -2.74 13.07 23.62
C TYR A 111 -3.64 12.04 22.94
N HIS A 112 -3.10 11.27 21.99
CA HIS A 112 -3.90 10.30 21.23
C HIS A 112 -4.34 9.11 22.09
N THR A 113 -3.49 8.64 23.03
CA THR A 113 -3.86 7.60 23.99
C THR A 113 -5.12 8.01 24.78
N LYS A 114 -5.14 9.26 25.27
CA LYS A 114 -6.29 9.81 25.99
C LYS A 114 -7.50 10.04 25.08
N GLU A 115 -7.29 10.64 23.91
CA GLU A 115 -8.36 10.95 22.94
C GLU A 115 -9.09 9.69 22.45
N TYR A 116 -8.37 8.57 22.35
CA TYR A 116 -8.94 7.27 21.97
C TYR A 116 -9.49 6.47 23.16
N GLY A 117 -9.32 6.98 24.39
CA GLY A 117 -9.82 6.33 25.61
C GLY A 117 -9.05 5.05 25.96
N PHE A 118 -7.80 4.92 25.55
CA PHE A 118 -6.99 3.74 25.83
C PHE A 118 -6.33 3.85 27.21
N GLU A 119 -6.35 2.75 27.97
CA GLU A 119 -5.70 2.68 29.29
C GLU A 119 -4.17 2.63 29.19
N LYS A 120 -3.66 2.17 28.05
CA LYS A 120 -2.23 2.00 27.79
C LYS A 120 -1.89 2.54 26.41
N VAL A 121 -0.67 3.05 26.28
CA VAL A 121 -0.10 3.44 24.99
C VAL A 121 0.00 2.21 24.09
N ASN A 122 -0.52 2.32 22.86
CA ASN A 122 -0.44 1.28 21.84
C ASN A 122 0.41 1.69 20.63
N VAL A 123 1.18 2.78 20.74
CA VAL A 123 2.05 3.31 19.69
C VAL A 123 3.51 3.35 20.15
N GLU A 124 4.44 3.15 19.22
CA GLU A 124 5.87 3.36 19.41
C GLU A 124 6.46 4.02 18.16
N PHE A 125 7.43 4.91 18.34
CA PHE A 125 8.11 5.59 17.23
C PHE A 125 9.61 5.35 17.31
N ARG A 126 10.20 4.94 16.20
CA ARG A 126 11.60 4.51 16.11
C ARG A 126 12.35 5.27 15.04
N LEU A 127 13.54 5.75 15.41
CA LEU A 127 14.46 6.37 14.48
C LEU A 127 15.25 5.28 13.77
N GLY A 128 15.13 5.20 12.45
CA GLY A 128 15.80 4.16 11.69
C GLY A 128 15.60 4.33 10.18
N LYS A 129 16.49 3.68 9.43
CA LYS A 129 16.34 3.54 7.98
C LYS A 129 15.58 2.25 7.68
N ILE A 130 14.62 2.34 6.78
CA ILE A 130 13.73 1.22 6.41
C ILE A 130 14.50 0.10 5.68
N GLU A 131 15.64 0.41 5.07
CA GLU A 131 16.55 -0.54 4.45
C GLU A 131 17.39 -1.33 5.48
N GLN A 132 17.41 -0.87 6.73
CA GLN A 132 18.25 -1.38 7.82
C GLN A 132 17.41 -1.82 9.03
N LEU A 133 16.14 -2.18 8.82
CA LEU A 133 15.24 -2.60 9.91
C LEU A 133 15.78 -3.81 10.68
N THR A 134 16.55 -4.69 10.01
CA THR A 134 17.18 -5.86 10.63
C THR A 134 18.24 -5.50 11.66
N ASP A 135 18.79 -4.28 11.60
CA ASP A 135 19.81 -3.79 12.53
C ASP A 135 19.18 -3.31 13.84
N ASP A 136 17.86 -3.10 13.87
CA ASP A 136 17.13 -2.72 15.07
C ASP A 136 16.74 -3.96 15.88
N PRO A 137 17.35 -4.18 17.07
CA PRO A 137 17.08 -5.36 17.89
C PRO A 137 15.65 -5.43 18.45
N GLY A 138 14.89 -4.33 18.41
CA GLY A 138 13.49 -4.35 18.83
C GLY A 138 12.50 -4.69 17.72
N LEU A 139 12.93 -4.73 16.45
CA LEU A 139 12.12 -5.19 15.31
C LEU A 139 12.41 -6.67 15.04
N LYS A 140 11.75 -7.54 15.82
CA LYS A 140 11.95 -8.99 15.70
C LYS A 140 11.34 -9.54 14.41
N THR A 141 11.95 -10.60 13.87
CA THR A 141 11.38 -11.32 12.73
C THR A 141 10.02 -11.94 13.11
N ASN A 142 9.05 -11.89 12.20
CA ASN A 142 7.69 -12.44 12.37
C ASN A 142 6.93 -11.87 13.61
N SER A 143 7.15 -10.60 13.97
CA SER A 143 6.49 -9.95 15.11
C SER A 143 5.39 -8.94 14.75
N PHE A 144 5.10 -8.78 13.45
CA PHE A 144 4.08 -7.86 12.92
C PHE A 144 3.14 -8.63 11.99
N ASP A 145 1.85 -8.34 12.10
CA ASP A 145 0.78 -8.95 11.30
C ASP A 145 0.60 -8.23 9.96
N VAL A 146 0.82 -6.91 9.95
CA VAL A 146 0.65 -6.04 8.79
C VAL A 146 1.80 -5.04 8.75
N ILE A 147 2.40 -4.82 7.59
CA ILE A 147 3.31 -3.69 7.38
C ILE A 147 2.63 -2.78 6.38
N VAL A 148 2.33 -1.58 6.85
CA VAL A 148 1.89 -0.49 6.00
C VAL A 148 3.10 0.34 5.65
N SER A 149 3.05 0.91 4.47
CA SER A 149 3.94 2.00 4.17
C SER A 149 3.30 2.88 3.14
N ASN A 150 3.46 4.18 3.34
CA ASN A 150 3.51 5.09 2.22
C ASN A 150 4.92 4.94 1.62
N CYS A 151 5.09 3.91 0.78
CA CYS A 151 6.34 3.49 0.10
C CYS A 151 7.37 2.64 0.93
N VAL A 152 7.23 1.27 0.97
CA VAL A 152 8.25 0.15 1.20
C VAL A 152 7.80 -1.05 2.16
N PRO A 153 8.24 -2.34 2.00
CA PRO A 153 7.47 -3.62 2.29
C PRO A 153 7.42 -4.41 3.64
N GLY A 154 6.29 -5.17 3.89
CA GLY A 154 6.22 -6.48 4.65
C GLY A 154 4.83 -7.08 5.10
N GLY A 155 4.73 -8.40 5.42
CA GLY A 155 3.50 -9.06 5.97
C GLY A 155 2.38 -9.39 4.96
N GLU A 156 1.21 -8.76 5.08
CA GLU A 156 0.55 -8.21 3.89
C GLU A 156 1.17 -6.84 3.68
N PHE A 157 1.92 -6.68 2.60
CA PHE A 157 2.43 -5.39 2.23
C PHE A 157 1.37 -4.64 1.44
N TYR A 158 0.74 -3.67 2.08
CA TYR A 158 -0.30 -2.84 1.51
C TYR A 158 0.21 -1.40 1.45
N PHE A 159 0.32 -0.84 0.24
CA PHE A 159 0.97 0.46 0.05
C PHE A 159 0.44 1.18 -1.17
N SER A 160 0.55 2.52 -1.15
CA SER A 160 0.30 3.37 -2.31
C SER A 160 1.59 4.04 -2.74
N ASP A 161 1.89 4.06 -4.03
CA ASP A 161 3.08 4.68 -4.57
C ASP A 161 2.86 5.24 -5.99
N VAL A 162 3.79 6.04 -6.47
CA VAL A 162 3.81 6.62 -7.82
C VAL A 162 4.60 5.72 -8.77
N TYR A 163 3.97 5.38 -9.89
CA TYR A 163 4.57 4.54 -10.93
C TYR A 163 4.61 5.29 -12.26
N ALA A 164 5.71 5.10 -12.99
CA ALA A 164 5.89 5.63 -14.33
C ALA A 164 5.51 4.58 -15.38
N ASP A 165 4.88 5.03 -16.47
CA ASP A 165 4.56 4.16 -17.63
C ASP A 165 5.80 3.73 -18.43
N GLN A 166 6.94 4.36 -18.18
CA GLN A 166 8.23 4.06 -18.79
C GLN A 166 9.39 4.47 -17.87
N PRO A 167 10.62 3.96 -18.07
CA PRO A 167 11.74 4.28 -17.20
C PRO A 167 12.04 5.78 -17.20
N VAL A 168 12.15 6.36 -16.00
CA VAL A 168 12.55 7.76 -15.85
C VAL A 168 14.05 7.92 -16.19
N PRO A 169 14.43 8.83 -17.10
CA PRO A 169 15.83 9.11 -17.43
C PRO A 169 16.68 9.50 -16.22
N GLU A 170 17.95 9.06 -16.20
CA GLU A 170 18.87 9.30 -15.07
C GLU A 170 19.12 10.79 -14.80
N GLU A 171 19.10 11.62 -15.84
CA GLU A 171 19.21 13.08 -15.73
C GLU A 171 18.08 13.68 -14.88
N LEU A 172 16.86 13.12 -14.98
CA LEU A 172 15.72 13.57 -14.20
C LEU A 172 15.75 13.04 -12.76
N ARG A 173 16.34 11.87 -12.51
CA ARG A 173 16.53 11.32 -11.15
C ARG A 173 17.40 12.22 -10.27
N GLN A 174 18.33 12.96 -10.86
CA GLN A 174 19.16 13.91 -10.14
C GLN A 174 18.44 15.23 -9.79
N ASN A 175 17.25 15.46 -10.33
CA ASN A 175 16.45 16.64 -10.02
C ASN A 175 15.81 16.48 -8.63
N LYS A 176 16.38 17.17 -7.63
CA LYS A 176 15.94 17.11 -6.23
C LYS A 176 14.49 17.50 -6.02
N VAL A 177 13.95 18.40 -6.85
CA VAL A 177 12.56 18.85 -6.71
C VAL A 177 11.60 17.78 -7.25
N LEU A 178 11.86 17.24 -8.44
CA LEU A 178 11.06 16.13 -8.98
C LEU A 178 11.15 14.87 -8.12
N TRP A 179 12.28 14.67 -7.44
CA TRP A 179 12.47 13.57 -6.49
C TRP A 179 11.62 13.78 -5.24
N GLY A 180 11.63 14.98 -4.65
CA GLY A 180 10.78 15.33 -3.51
C GLY A 180 9.27 15.28 -3.79
N GLU A 181 8.88 15.39 -5.06
CA GLU A 181 7.50 15.21 -5.53
C GLU A 181 7.16 13.75 -5.90
N CYS A 182 8.06 12.79 -5.59
CA CYS A 182 7.91 11.35 -5.87
C CYS A 182 7.77 11.01 -7.37
N LEU A 183 8.16 11.91 -8.28
CA LEU A 183 8.04 11.68 -9.73
C LEU A 183 9.32 11.10 -10.32
N SER A 184 10.48 11.71 -10.06
CA SER A 184 11.71 11.27 -10.75
C SER A 184 12.25 9.94 -10.25
N GLY A 185 11.92 9.56 -9.01
CA GLY A 185 12.24 8.27 -8.41
C GLY A 185 11.25 7.15 -8.76
N ALA A 186 10.14 7.46 -9.43
CA ALA A 186 9.10 6.49 -9.74
C ALA A 186 9.65 5.36 -10.62
N ILE A 187 9.32 4.12 -10.23
CA ILE A 187 9.72 2.91 -10.95
C ILE A 187 8.64 2.48 -11.93
N CYS A 188 9.00 1.61 -12.87
CA CYS A 188 8.02 0.93 -13.69
C CYS A 188 7.36 -0.20 -12.91
N VAL A 189 6.13 -0.56 -13.27
CA VAL A 189 5.42 -1.65 -12.59
C VAL A 189 6.13 -3.01 -12.81
N SER A 190 6.84 -3.18 -13.92
CA SER A 190 7.71 -4.34 -14.16
C SER A 190 8.77 -4.52 -13.07
N ASP A 191 9.36 -3.42 -12.62
CA ASP A 191 10.42 -3.41 -11.60
C ASP A 191 9.82 -3.73 -10.23
N LEU A 192 8.61 -3.22 -9.95
CA LEU A 192 7.86 -3.60 -8.75
C LEU A 192 7.61 -5.11 -8.69
N ILE A 193 7.14 -5.71 -9.79
CA ILE A 193 6.84 -7.14 -9.83
C ILE A 193 8.11 -7.95 -9.57
N SER A 194 9.22 -7.62 -10.26
CA SER A 194 10.49 -8.32 -10.06
C SER A 194 10.96 -8.18 -8.61
N GLY A 195 11.01 -6.96 -8.08
CA GLY A 195 11.47 -6.71 -6.71
C GLY A 195 10.60 -7.39 -5.66
N ALA A 196 9.29 -7.44 -5.86
CA ALA A 196 8.36 -8.15 -4.98
C ALA A 196 8.65 -9.65 -4.92
N LEU A 197 8.83 -10.29 -6.08
CA LEU A 197 9.12 -11.72 -6.17
C LEU A 197 10.50 -12.05 -5.58
N ASP A 198 11.52 -11.24 -5.89
CA ASP A 198 12.88 -11.39 -5.34
C ASP A 198 12.89 -11.26 -3.81
N ALA A 199 12.04 -10.39 -3.27
CA ALA A 199 11.85 -10.23 -1.82
C ALA A 199 10.96 -11.31 -1.18
N GLY A 200 10.46 -12.29 -1.95
CA GLY A 200 9.68 -13.42 -1.45
C GLY A 200 8.20 -13.13 -1.21
N PHE A 201 7.67 -12.04 -1.77
CA PHE A 201 6.23 -11.77 -1.79
C PHE A 201 5.53 -12.47 -2.96
N THR A 202 4.20 -12.51 -2.89
CA THR A 202 3.35 -12.79 -4.05
C THR A 202 3.44 -11.65 -5.06
N GLN A 203 2.94 -11.89 -6.27
CA GLN A 203 2.76 -10.82 -7.23
C GLN A 203 1.84 -9.71 -6.67
N PRO A 204 2.12 -8.43 -6.98
CA PRO A 204 1.25 -7.32 -6.61
C PRO A 204 -0.17 -7.44 -7.15
N ILE A 205 -1.15 -7.23 -6.27
CA ILE A 205 -2.57 -7.13 -6.58
C ILE A 205 -2.95 -5.65 -6.58
N LEU A 206 -3.46 -5.15 -7.70
CA LEU A 206 -3.86 -3.75 -7.81
C LEU A 206 -5.18 -3.51 -7.08
N VAL A 207 -5.19 -2.65 -6.08
CA VAL A 207 -6.40 -2.30 -5.32
C VAL A 207 -7.09 -1.09 -5.90
N SER A 208 -6.32 -0.05 -6.22
CA SER A 208 -6.84 1.17 -6.83
C SER A 208 -5.75 1.86 -7.65
N LYS A 209 -6.16 2.64 -8.65
CA LYS A 209 -5.24 3.48 -9.43
C LYS A 209 -5.87 4.82 -9.75
N GLN A 210 -5.04 5.87 -9.77
CA GLN A 210 -5.45 7.22 -10.13
C GLN A 210 -4.34 7.90 -10.96
N PRO A 211 -4.63 8.45 -12.14
CA PRO A 211 -3.65 9.23 -12.90
C PRO A 211 -3.20 10.47 -12.12
N ILE A 212 -1.90 10.78 -12.20
CA ILE A 212 -1.31 11.99 -11.62
C ILE A 212 -1.15 13.03 -12.72
N GLY A 213 -1.72 14.21 -12.49
CA GLY A 213 -1.50 15.38 -13.32
C GLY A 213 -0.32 16.20 -12.80
N VAL A 214 0.56 16.63 -13.70
CA VAL A 214 1.63 17.58 -13.37
C VAL A 214 1.15 18.96 -13.78
N ASN A 215 0.76 19.80 -12.83
CA ASN A 215 0.15 21.12 -13.12
C ASN A 215 1.17 22.25 -13.33
N ASN A 216 2.46 21.93 -13.39
CA ASN A 216 3.55 22.89 -13.58
C ASN A 216 4.17 22.74 -14.98
N ASP A 217 4.12 23.81 -15.78
CA ASP A 217 4.58 23.83 -17.17
C ASP A 217 6.08 23.50 -17.33
N GLU A 218 6.92 23.90 -16.37
CA GLU A 218 8.35 23.59 -16.38
C GLU A 218 8.58 22.09 -16.16
N PHE A 219 7.86 21.51 -15.20
CA PHE A 219 7.93 20.07 -14.94
C PHE A 219 7.33 19.24 -16.07
N GLN A 220 6.22 19.68 -16.68
CA GLN A 220 5.68 19.01 -17.87
C GLN A 220 6.71 18.97 -19.01
N LYS A 221 7.44 20.07 -19.25
CA LYS A 221 8.49 20.10 -20.27
C LYS A 221 9.66 19.18 -19.94
N LEU A 222 10.07 19.12 -18.68
CA LEU A 222 11.17 18.25 -18.23
C LEU A 222 10.80 16.77 -18.29
N LEU A 223 9.59 16.41 -17.85
CA LEU A 223 9.09 15.03 -17.81
C LEU A 223 8.64 14.53 -19.19
N GLY A 224 8.37 15.44 -20.13
CA GLY A 224 8.02 15.10 -21.51
C GLY A 224 6.73 14.27 -21.58
N ALA A 225 6.83 13.08 -22.16
CA ALA A 225 5.69 12.18 -22.40
C ALA A 225 5.45 11.15 -21.28
N ILE A 226 6.25 11.17 -20.21
CA ILE A 226 6.14 10.21 -19.11
C ILE A 226 4.80 10.43 -18.39
N LYS A 227 4.03 9.35 -18.21
CA LYS A 227 2.78 9.37 -17.47
C LYS A 227 2.98 8.72 -16.12
N PHE A 228 2.43 9.37 -15.10
CA PHE A 228 2.50 8.91 -13.73
C PHE A 228 1.12 8.49 -13.23
N THR A 229 1.10 7.40 -12.48
CA THR A 229 -0.11 6.88 -11.85
C THR A 229 0.17 6.58 -10.39
N SER A 230 -0.68 7.09 -9.49
CA SER A 230 -0.71 6.63 -8.11
C SER A 230 -1.44 5.30 -8.08
N CYS A 231 -0.78 4.23 -7.65
CA CYS A 231 -1.38 2.91 -7.51
C CYS A 231 -1.29 2.45 -6.07
N THR A 232 -2.38 1.90 -5.55
CA THR A 232 -2.40 1.17 -4.29
C THR A 232 -2.34 -0.32 -4.59
N TYR A 233 -1.32 -1.00 -4.08
CA TYR A 233 -1.11 -2.43 -4.24
C TYR A 233 -1.22 -3.14 -2.89
N ARG A 234 -1.57 -4.42 -2.94
CA ARG A 234 -1.38 -5.36 -1.85
C ARG A 234 -0.59 -6.57 -2.31
N LEU A 235 0.35 -7.02 -1.49
CA LEU A 235 1.15 -8.20 -1.70
C LEU A 235 1.13 -9.02 -0.41
N PHE A 236 1.19 -10.34 -0.52
CA PHE A 236 1.25 -11.23 0.64
C PHE A 236 2.63 -11.86 0.73
N LYS A 237 3.17 -12.02 1.94
CA LYS A 237 4.39 -12.79 2.14
C LYS A 237 4.08 -14.27 1.95
N ASN A 238 4.85 -14.95 1.12
CA ASN A 238 4.70 -16.39 0.96
C ASN A 238 5.05 -17.10 2.28
N LYS A 239 4.14 -17.95 2.77
CA LYS A 239 4.46 -18.88 3.86
C LYS A 239 5.37 -20.00 3.32
N PRO A 240 6.27 -20.57 4.15
CA PRO A 240 7.08 -21.72 3.76
C PRO A 240 6.21 -22.86 3.23
N ALA A 241 6.73 -23.62 2.24
CA ALA A 241 5.99 -24.65 1.52
C ALA A 241 5.32 -25.69 2.43
N GLU A 242 5.87 -25.95 3.62
CA GLU A 242 5.36 -26.93 4.59
C GLU A 242 4.00 -26.54 5.21
N GLU A 243 3.67 -25.25 5.29
CA GLU A 243 2.34 -24.77 5.73
C GLU A 243 1.34 -24.65 4.56
N SER A 244 1.83 -24.64 3.32
CA SER A 244 1.05 -24.50 2.09
C SER A 244 0.47 -25.82 1.57
N THR A 245 0.95 -26.97 2.04
CA THR A 245 0.66 -28.29 1.45
C THR A 245 -0.64 -28.96 1.91
N SER A 246 -1.36 -28.38 2.87
CA SER A 246 -2.56 -29.01 3.46
C SER A 246 -3.87 -28.72 2.72
N VAL A 247 -3.85 -27.86 1.68
CA VAL A 247 -5.08 -27.40 1.01
C VAL A 247 -5.11 -27.83 -0.46
N ASN A 248 -6.10 -28.64 -0.81
CA ASN A 248 -6.31 -29.15 -2.18
C ASN A 248 -7.06 -28.14 -3.06
N ASP A 249 -6.45 -26.97 -3.31
CA ASP A 249 -7.00 -25.90 -4.16
C ASP A 249 -6.34 -25.89 -5.55
N LYS A 250 -6.00 -27.07 -6.11
CA LYS A 250 -5.24 -27.18 -7.37
C LYS A 250 -5.85 -26.35 -8.50
N PHE A 251 -7.18 -26.28 -8.55
CA PHE A 251 -7.95 -25.58 -9.58
C PHE A 251 -8.60 -24.27 -9.06
N GLY A 252 -8.22 -23.82 -7.87
CA GLY A 252 -8.88 -22.70 -7.18
C GLY A 252 -10.06 -23.15 -6.31
N ALA A 253 -10.92 -22.18 -5.96
CA ALA A 253 -12.07 -22.39 -5.09
C ALA A 253 -13.20 -21.41 -5.42
N LEU A 254 -14.43 -21.80 -5.09
CA LEU A 254 -15.53 -20.86 -4.96
C LEU A 254 -15.46 -20.21 -3.57
N VAL A 255 -15.47 -18.88 -3.53
CA VAL A 255 -15.21 -18.09 -2.33
C VAL A 255 -16.42 -17.23 -2.00
N THR A 256 -16.89 -17.32 -0.76
CA THR A 256 -18.04 -16.55 -0.26
C THR A 256 -17.64 -15.73 0.97
N TYR A 257 -17.97 -14.44 0.97
CA TYR A 257 -17.82 -13.58 2.14
C TYR A 257 -19.01 -13.77 3.09
N GLN A 258 -18.77 -14.34 4.27
CA GLN A 258 -19.83 -14.81 5.16
C GLN A 258 -19.89 -14.07 6.49
N THR A 259 -18.73 -13.69 7.02
CA THR A 259 -18.65 -12.98 8.29
C THR A 259 -18.17 -11.56 8.02
N PRO A 260 -18.93 -10.52 8.39
CA PRO A 260 -18.53 -9.16 8.09
C PRO A 260 -17.23 -8.79 8.81
N ILE A 261 -16.33 -8.14 8.08
CA ILE A 261 -15.22 -7.36 8.59
C ILE A 261 -15.79 -6.03 9.08
N ILE A 262 -15.32 -5.56 10.24
CA ILE A 262 -15.75 -4.28 10.83
C ILE A 262 -15.47 -3.15 9.83
N HIS A 263 -16.46 -2.27 9.63
CA HIS A 263 -16.49 -1.19 8.62
C HIS A 263 -16.66 -1.62 7.15
N TYR A 264 -16.76 -2.93 6.90
CA TYR A 264 -16.95 -3.52 5.57
C TYR A 264 -18.12 -4.51 5.59
N GLU A 265 -19.20 -4.16 6.30
CA GLU A 265 -20.29 -5.08 6.63
C GLU A 265 -21.08 -5.54 5.40
N ASN A 266 -21.17 -4.70 4.36
CA ASN A 266 -21.94 -5.01 3.15
C ASN A 266 -21.07 -5.61 2.05
N GLU A 267 -19.87 -5.09 1.87
CA GLU A 267 -18.95 -5.50 0.83
C GLU A 267 -17.49 -5.27 1.23
N PHE A 268 -16.62 -6.10 0.67
CA PHE A 268 -15.18 -6.08 0.86
C PHE A 268 -14.47 -6.05 -0.49
N GLN A 269 -13.81 -4.93 -0.79
CA GLN A 269 -12.98 -4.79 -1.98
C GLN A 269 -11.59 -5.37 -1.73
N PHE A 270 -11.34 -6.56 -2.29
CA PHE A 270 -10.04 -7.20 -2.22
C PHE A 270 -9.07 -6.65 -3.27
N SER A 271 -9.57 -6.29 -4.45
CA SER A 271 -8.78 -5.63 -5.49
C SER A 271 -9.60 -4.69 -6.35
N GLN A 272 -8.98 -4.03 -7.34
CA GLN A 272 -9.70 -3.19 -8.29
C GLN A 272 -10.76 -4.01 -9.04
N ALA A 273 -10.45 -5.27 -9.29
CA ALA A 273 -11.34 -6.17 -9.98
C ALA A 273 -12.32 -6.83 -8.99
N ILE A 274 -11.83 -7.29 -7.83
CA ILE A 274 -12.57 -8.21 -6.95
C ILE A 274 -13.22 -7.47 -5.77
N THR A 275 -14.55 -7.50 -5.74
CA THR A 275 -15.37 -7.06 -4.60
C THR A 275 -16.32 -8.17 -4.18
N PHE A 276 -16.22 -8.61 -2.92
CA PHE A 276 -17.13 -9.59 -2.34
C PHE A 276 -18.28 -8.90 -1.63
N LYS A 277 -19.51 -9.36 -1.86
CA LYS A 277 -20.70 -8.89 -1.12
C LYS A 277 -21.06 -9.90 -0.04
N LEU A 278 -21.49 -9.41 1.13
CA LEU A 278 -21.80 -10.28 2.25
C LEU A 278 -22.95 -11.23 1.88
N ASN A 279 -22.74 -12.53 2.10
CA ASN A 279 -23.69 -13.61 1.81
C ASN A 279 -24.23 -13.61 0.36
N SER A 280 -23.42 -13.17 -0.60
CA SER A 280 -23.74 -13.26 -2.03
C SER A 280 -23.33 -14.59 -2.65
N GLU A 281 -23.67 -14.78 -3.93
CA GLU A 281 -23.21 -15.92 -4.71
C GLU A 281 -21.67 -16.09 -4.63
N PRO A 282 -21.17 -17.33 -4.53
CA PRO A 282 -19.74 -17.59 -4.48
C PRO A 282 -19.02 -17.10 -5.75
N GLN A 283 -17.88 -16.45 -5.57
CA GLN A 283 -17.02 -16.02 -6.68
C GLN A 283 -15.89 -17.02 -6.87
N TYR A 284 -15.64 -17.41 -8.12
CA TYR A 284 -14.49 -18.26 -8.43
C TYR A 284 -13.20 -17.46 -8.33
N LEU A 285 -12.24 -17.98 -7.57
CA LEU A 285 -10.87 -17.49 -7.52
C LEU A 285 -9.90 -18.60 -7.91
N ASN A 286 -8.85 -18.21 -8.64
CA ASN A 286 -7.77 -19.12 -8.98
C ASN A 286 -6.94 -19.52 -7.74
N THR A 287 -6.09 -20.53 -7.91
CA THR A 287 -5.26 -21.10 -6.85
C THR A 287 -4.43 -20.06 -6.09
N GLU A 288 -3.86 -19.08 -6.78
CA GLU A 288 -2.98 -18.08 -6.15
C GLU A 288 -3.77 -17.09 -5.28
N LEU A 289 -4.89 -16.57 -5.78
CA LEU A 289 -5.77 -15.68 -5.02
C LEU A 289 -6.41 -16.39 -3.81
N VAL A 290 -6.80 -17.66 -3.97
CA VAL A 290 -7.33 -18.47 -2.86
C VAL A 290 -6.29 -18.64 -1.77
N LYS A 291 -5.04 -19.00 -2.13
CA LYS A 291 -3.95 -19.10 -1.15
C LYS A 291 -3.74 -17.78 -0.41
N MET A 292 -3.73 -16.65 -1.12
CA MET A 292 -3.57 -15.33 -0.50
C MET A 292 -4.65 -15.05 0.53
N LEU A 293 -5.93 -15.22 0.17
CA LEU A 293 -7.04 -15.00 1.12
C LEU A 293 -7.00 -16.00 2.28
N ARG A 294 -6.86 -17.29 2.00
CA ARG A 294 -6.93 -18.38 2.99
C ARG A 294 -5.76 -18.38 3.98
N LEU A 295 -4.58 -17.95 3.56
CA LEU A 295 -3.39 -17.89 4.42
C LEU A 295 -3.24 -16.54 5.14
N SER A 296 -4.07 -15.56 4.80
CA SER A 296 -4.09 -14.24 5.43
C SER A 296 -5.06 -14.15 6.61
N ARG A 297 -5.00 -13.02 7.33
CA ARG A 297 -5.97 -12.68 8.39
C ARG A 297 -7.42 -12.60 7.91
N TYR A 298 -7.67 -12.52 6.60
CA TYR A 298 -9.02 -12.48 6.07
C TYR A 298 -9.72 -13.84 6.13
N SER A 299 -9.00 -14.96 6.29
CA SER A 299 -9.56 -16.31 6.12
C SER A 299 -10.80 -16.60 6.97
N GLU A 300 -10.90 -16.07 8.19
CA GLU A 300 -12.06 -16.30 9.08
C GLU A 300 -13.37 -15.67 8.56
N HIS A 301 -13.25 -14.74 7.62
CA HIS A 301 -14.37 -14.03 7.01
C HIS A 301 -14.94 -14.71 5.77
N PHE A 302 -14.22 -15.72 5.25
CA PHE A 302 -14.53 -16.37 3.98
C PHE A 302 -14.78 -17.86 4.14
N LYS A 303 -15.75 -18.36 3.39
CA LYS A 303 -15.91 -19.79 3.10
C LYS A 303 -15.26 -20.11 1.77
N PHE A 304 -14.56 -21.24 1.74
CA PHE A 304 -13.85 -21.72 0.56
C PHE A 304 -14.35 -23.12 0.20
N ASP A 305 -14.96 -23.25 -0.97
CA ASP A 305 -15.36 -24.53 -1.55
C ASP A 305 -14.36 -24.90 -2.65
N SER A 306 -13.36 -25.72 -2.28
CA SER A 306 -12.25 -26.13 -3.15
C SER A 306 -12.71 -26.85 -4.40
N ILE A 307 -12.13 -26.50 -5.55
CA ILE A 307 -12.39 -27.19 -6.82
C ILE A 307 -11.41 -28.34 -7.00
N THR A 308 -11.95 -29.55 -7.19
CA THR A 308 -11.17 -30.79 -7.27
C THR A 308 -11.08 -31.38 -8.67
N ASP A 309 -11.94 -30.94 -9.60
CA ASP A 309 -11.96 -31.34 -11.01
C ASP A 309 -11.97 -30.08 -11.90
N GLU A 310 -11.07 -30.04 -12.87
CA GLU A 310 -10.94 -28.95 -13.85
C GLU A 310 -12.27 -28.66 -14.58
N LYS A 311 -13.13 -29.67 -14.77
CA LYS A 311 -14.44 -29.51 -15.40
C LYS A 311 -15.45 -28.71 -14.58
N GLN A 312 -15.18 -28.53 -13.28
CA GLN A 312 -16.01 -27.72 -12.38
C GLN A 312 -15.63 -26.24 -12.41
N ILE A 313 -14.56 -25.87 -13.11
CA ILE A 313 -14.19 -24.47 -13.31
C ILE A 313 -15.32 -23.79 -14.11
N PRO A 314 -15.94 -22.71 -13.59
CA PRO A 314 -17.05 -22.04 -14.25
C PRO A 314 -16.67 -21.51 -15.65
N ASN A 315 -17.58 -21.62 -16.62
CA ASN A 315 -17.38 -21.11 -17.99
C ASN A 315 -17.26 -19.57 -18.01
N VAL A 316 -16.24 -19.10 -18.72
CA VAL A 316 -15.57 -17.82 -18.50
C VAL A 316 -16.13 -16.70 -19.41
N THR A 317 -17.07 -15.92 -18.91
CA THR A 317 -17.41 -14.59 -19.46
C THR A 317 -17.58 -13.51 -18.38
N GLU A 318 -17.66 -13.90 -17.10
CA GLU A 318 -17.77 -13.00 -15.94
C GLU A 318 -16.62 -13.25 -14.94
N GLN A 319 -15.44 -13.61 -15.45
CA GLN A 319 -14.28 -13.74 -14.60
C GLN A 319 -13.72 -12.36 -14.30
N VAL A 320 -13.97 -11.90 -13.10
CA VAL A 320 -13.06 -10.99 -12.42
C VAL A 320 -11.87 -11.83 -11.94
N ILE A 321 -10.99 -12.22 -12.86
CA ILE A 321 -9.64 -12.62 -12.49
C ILE A 321 -8.85 -11.33 -12.40
N ASP A 322 -8.39 -11.00 -11.20
CA ASP A 322 -7.29 -10.06 -11.09
C ASP A 322 -6.08 -10.71 -11.76
N GLN A 323 -5.75 -10.24 -12.97
CA GLN A 323 -4.50 -10.62 -13.60
C GLN A 323 -3.42 -9.95 -12.76
N PRO A 324 -2.47 -10.70 -12.17
CA PRO A 324 -1.26 -10.10 -11.65
C PRO A 324 -0.72 -9.13 -12.68
N VAL A 325 -0.25 -7.96 -12.27
CA VAL A 325 0.14 -6.93 -13.23
C VAL A 325 1.10 -7.56 -14.24
N SER A 326 0.69 -7.61 -15.51
CA SER A 326 1.49 -8.20 -16.57
C SER A 326 2.37 -7.12 -17.17
N ASN A 327 3.56 -7.52 -17.63
CA ASN A 327 4.37 -6.68 -18.50
C ASN A 327 3.58 -6.46 -19.80
N GLU A 328 2.78 -5.41 -19.90
CA GLU A 328 2.34 -4.93 -21.20
C GLU A 328 3.58 -4.38 -21.92
N GLN A 329 4.31 -5.27 -22.59
CA GLN A 329 5.05 -4.85 -23.77
C GLN A 329 4.00 -4.31 -24.73
N SER A 330 4.11 -3.01 -25.02
CA SER A 330 3.47 -2.38 -26.16
C SER A 330 3.95 -3.08 -27.43
N SER A 331 3.34 -4.22 -27.76
CA SER A 331 3.34 -4.70 -29.13
C SER A 331 2.47 -3.71 -29.91
N SER A 332 3.11 -2.64 -30.38
CA SER A 332 2.61 -1.89 -31.51
C SER A 332 2.53 -2.88 -32.67
N SER A 333 1.37 -3.53 -32.82
CA SER A 333 1.02 -4.15 -34.07
C SER A 333 1.00 -3.03 -35.10
N CYS A 334 2.06 -2.97 -35.87
CA CYS A 334 2.17 -2.09 -37.02
C CYS A 334 1.09 -2.56 -38.00
N CYS A 335 -0.11 -1.97 -37.91
CA CYS A 335 -1.13 -2.07 -38.94
C CYS A 335 -0.53 -1.53 -40.24
N CYS A 336 -0.04 -2.44 -41.07
CA CYS A 336 0.28 -2.16 -42.45
C CYS A 336 -1.04 -1.82 -43.16
N CYS A 337 -1.31 -0.52 -43.35
CA CYS A 337 -2.30 -0.09 -44.33
C CYS A 337 -1.73 -0.34 -45.74
N PRO A 338 -2.41 -1.11 -46.61
CA PRO A 338 -2.05 -1.19 -48.01
C PRO A 338 -2.68 -0.02 -48.79
N GLY A 339 -1.89 0.63 -49.64
CA GLY A 339 -2.41 1.31 -50.83
C GLY A 339 -2.17 2.80 -50.94
N THR A 340 -1.13 3.15 -51.69
CA THR A 340 -1.19 4.20 -52.71
C THR A 340 -0.37 3.78 -53.93
N CYS A 341 -1.03 3.04 -54.81
CA CYS A 341 -1.09 3.27 -56.26
C CYS A 341 -2.55 3.03 -56.66
#